data_AF-A0A828Y473-F1
#
_entry.id   AF-A0A828Y473-F1
#
_cell.length_a   1.000
_cell.length_b   1.000
_cell.length_c   1.000
_cell.angle_alpha   90.00
_cell.angle_beta   90.00
_cell.angle_gamma   90.00
#
_symmetry.space_group_name_H-M   'P 1'
#
loop_
_entity.id
_entity.type
_entity.pdbx_description
1 polymer ?
#
loop_
_entity_poly.entity_id
_entity_poly.type
_entity_poly.pdbx_seq_one_letter_code
_entity_poly.pdbx_strand_id
1 'polypeptide(L)'
;MNHHLTFKDDKSDKFWNIEVSGNSFTVTYGKTGTAGISQTKTFDNEEICVKEAQKLLSEKLKKGYIEGNKSPKEVQQEVNKIIISKPEEKTKSSRQETDKIVISKSEKNLKPTEPHSQKTETKKENLKQNSKVQERNLETSPSENSTELNKISLYYQGDGSDKVYHVNIDPEGDGYVVHFAFGRRGSSLQTGSKTSKPVSYEAAQKIMRQLVNSKMAKGYTEIESGTPYLHSTKEERISGVHCQLLNPIDEEELSSYIENDQYGAQEKLDGNRMMIRKIGNNIEGINRKGLIIAISQILHDHSLDFTEDFILDGEAIGDVFYPFDIFSKDGNDIQHLPYQERYTILESILKAPDDTFRIVKLVTSTKDKKLMFEELQTKQKEGIVFKDLNAPYKAGRPASRGSQIKFKFYETATVSVETVNLKRSVSMRLYDGNDWVSVGNVTIPINFEMPEEKDIIEVRYLYAYRGGSLYQPTYLGVRTDADENDCDLKQLKYKSA
;
A
#
# COMPACT_ATOMS: atom_id res chain seq x y z
N MET A 1 43.69 -8.45 6.22
CA MET A 1 43.21 -7.07 6.47
C MET A 1 42.47 -7.08 7.80
N ASN A 2 42.78 -6.18 8.75
CA ASN A 2 42.09 -6.09 10.04
C ASN A 2 41.91 -4.61 10.41
N HIS A 3 40.68 -4.15 10.62
CA HIS A 3 40.36 -2.75 10.95
C HIS A 3 39.35 -2.67 12.08
N HIS A 4 39.67 -1.84 13.08
CA HIS A 4 38.79 -1.57 14.23
C HIS A 4 38.40 -0.10 14.25
N LEU A 5 37.10 0.15 14.13
CA LEU A 5 36.51 1.48 14.08
C LEU A 5 35.59 1.74 15.27
N THR A 6 35.60 2.97 15.76
CA THR A 6 34.68 3.45 16.81
C THR A 6 33.83 4.61 16.30
N PHE A 7 32.62 4.76 16.84
CA PHE A 7 31.71 5.85 16.55
C PHE A 7 31.09 6.34 17.85
N LYS A 8 31.23 7.63 18.13
CA LYS A 8 30.73 8.25 19.36
C LYS A 8 30.01 9.55 19.07
N ASP A 9 28.77 9.65 19.56
CA ASP A 9 27.94 10.86 19.59
C ASP A 9 27.23 10.98 20.96
N ASP A 10 26.37 11.99 21.14
CA ASP A 10 25.67 12.25 22.40
C ASP A 10 24.74 11.09 22.87
N LYS A 11 24.39 10.15 21.98
CA LYS A 11 23.44 9.06 22.25
C LYS A 11 24.01 7.66 21.97
N SER A 12 25.18 7.55 21.35
CA SER A 12 25.76 6.31 20.85
C SER A 12 27.25 6.22 21.12
N ASP A 13 27.70 5.06 21.61
CA ASP A 13 29.12 4.70 21.71
C ASP A 13 29.27 3.25 21.19
N LYS A 14 29.76 3.10 19.97
CA LYS A 14 29.73 1.84 19.20
C LYS A 14 31.09 1.52 18.61
N PHE A 15 31.37 0.23 18.43
CA PHE A 15 32.52 -0.27 17.69
C PHE A 15 32.10 -1.16 16.51
N TRP A 16 32.98 -1.25 15.53
CA TRP A 16 32.85 -2.08 14.35
C TRP A 16 34.24 -2.57 13.93
N ASN A 17 34.40 -3.88 13.76
CA ASN A 17 35.64 -4.55 13.40
C ASN A 17 35.44 -5.37 12.13
N ILE A 18 36.46 -5.45 11.28
CA ILE A 18 36.48 -6.40 10.15
C ILE A 18 37.83 -7.09 10.05
N GLU A 19 37.80 -8.42 10.00
CA GLU A 19 38.96 -9.30 9.87
C GLU A 19 38.82 -10.15 8.61
N VAL A 20 39.73 -9.98 7.66
CA VAL A 20 39.79 -10.77 6.42
C VAL A 20 40.81 -11.88 6.59
N SER A 21 40.39 -13.12 6.34
CA SER A 21 41.22 -14.33 6.33
C SER A 21 40.92 -15.14 5.06
N GLY A 22 41.88 -15.15 4.12
CA GLY A 22 41.75 -15.80 2.82
C GLY A 22 40.56 -15.26 2.02
N ASN A 23 39.70 -16.15 1.53
CA ASN A 23 38.50 -15.81 0.79
C ASN A 23 37.29 -15.47 1.67
N SER A 24 37.47 -15.25 2.97
CA SER A 24 36.38 -14.89 3.88
C SER A 24 36.74 -13.69 4.75
N PHE A 25 35.72 -12.95 5.20
CA PHE A 25 35.90 -11.96 6.24
C PHE A 25 34.87 -12.13 7.34
N THR A 26 35.22 -11.72 8.55
CA THR A 26 34.34 -11.65 9.71
C THR A 26 34.20 -10.20 10.14
N VAL A 27 32.95 -9.74 10.26
CA VAL A 27 32.61 -8.42 10.77
C VAL A 27 32.04 -8.56 12.16
N THR A 28 32.59 -7.84 13.14
CA THR A 28 32.11 -7.82 14.53
C THR A 28 31.67 -6.41 14.91
N TYR A 29 30.48 -6.21 15.47
CA TYR A 29 30.01 -4.88 15.86
C TYR A 29 29.16 -4.89 17.13
N GLY A 30 29.16 -3.77 17.85
CA GLY A 30 28.42 -3.67 19.11
C GLY A 30 28.61 -2.33 19.82
N LYS A 31 28.10 -2.24 21.05
CA LYS A 31 28.38 -1.11 21.94
C LYS A 31 29.80 -1.23 22.47
N THR A 32 30.55 -0.13 22.53
CA THR A 32 31.94 -0.13 23.03
C THR A 32 32.02 -0.75 24.43
N GLY A 33 32.96 -1.68 24.64
CA GLY A 33 33.11 -2.44 25.89
C GLY A 33 32.27 -3.73 26.00
N THR A 34 31.54 -4.11 24.96
CA THR A 34 30.83 -5.41 24.88
C THR A 34 31.53 -6.37 23.92
N ALA A 35 31.22 -7.67 23.99
CA ALA A 35 31.78 -8.66 23.06
C ALA A 35 31.32 -8.46 21.59
N GLY A 36 30.20 -7.75 21.37
CA GLY A 36 29.64 -7.53 20.03
C GLY A 36 29.01 -8.78 19.39
N ILE A 37 28.52 -8.60 18.17
CA ILE A 37 27.94 -9.67 17.33
C ILE A 37 28.82 -9.82 16.10
N SER A 38 29.20 -11.06 15.78
CA SER A 38 30.04 -11.39 14.62
C SER A 38 29.24 -12.00 13.48
N GLN A 39 29.60 -11.67 12.25
CA GLN A 39 29.05 -12.26 11.02
C GLN A 39 30.20 -12.55 10.05
N THR A 40 30.29 -13.79 9.57
CA THR A 40 31.31 -14.21 8.60
C THR A 40 30.69 -14.37 7.21
N LYS A 41 31.40 -13.90 6.19
CA LYS A 41 31.02 -14.03 4.78
C LYS A 41 32.20 -14.56 3.98
N THR A 42 31.93 -15.57 3.15
CA THR A 42 32.92 -16.22 2.29
C THR A 42 32.62 -15.90 0.82
N PHE A 43 33.67 -15.81 0.02
CA PHE A 43 33.64 -15.44 -1.39
C PHE A 43 34.40 -16.47 -2.22
N ASP A 44 34.19 -16.42 -3.53
CA ASP A 44 34.80 -17.38 -4.46
C ASP A 44 36.33 -17.26 -4.50
N ASN A 45 36.88 -16.06 -4.27
CA ASN A 45 38.33 -15.83 -4.20
C ASN A 45 38.69 -14.69 -3.24
N GLU A 46 39.98 -14.61 -2.92
CA GLU A 46 40.54 -13.61 -2.00
C GLU A 46 40.41 -12.18 -2.53
N GLU A 47 40.58 -11.94 -3.84
CA GLU A 47 40.46 -10.60 -4.42
C GLU A 47 39.07 -9.98 -4.25
N ILE A 48 38.00 -10.75 -4.50
CA ILE A 48 36.61 -10.31 -4.30
C ILE A 48 36.35 -10.05 -2.82
N CYS A 49 36.85 -10.93 -1.94
CA CYS A 49 36.72 -10.78 -0.49
C CYS A 49 37.35 -9.47 0.00
N VAL A 50 38.58 -9.19 -0.41
CA VAL A 50 39.32 -7.96 -0.04
C VAL A 50 38.62 -6.72 -0.59
N LYS A 51 38.14 -6.75 -1.85
CA LYS A 51 37.45 -5.62 -2.48
C LYS A 51 36.14 -5.27 -1.76
N GLU A 52 35.35 -6.29 -1.38
CA GLU A 52 34.12 -6.07 -0.63
C GLU A 52 34.40 -5.62 0.81
N ALA A 53 35.44 -6.16 1.46
CA ALA A 53 35.88 -5.70 2.79
C ALA A 53 36.32 -4.22 2.78
N GLN A 54 37.07 -3.79 1.77
CA GLN A 54 37.48 -2.39 1.58
C GLN A 54 36.30 -1.45 1.31
N LYS A 55 35.28 -1.93 0.59
CA LYS A 55 34.04 -1.18 0.37
C LYS A 55 33.30 -0.96 1.69
N LEU A 56 33.13 -2.00 2.51
CA LEU A 56 32.50 -1.89 3.82
C LEU A 56 33.27 -0.95 4.75
N LEU A 57 34.59 -1.02 4.75
CA LEU A 57 35.44 -0.09 5.50
C LEU A 57 35.19 1.36 5.07
N SER A 58 35.20 1.63 3.76
CA SER A 58 34.98 2.96 3.19
C SER A 58 33.59 3.52 3.53
N GLU A 59 32.56 2.68 3.52
CA GLU A 59 31.21 3.07 3.92
C GLU A 59 31.13 3.44 5.41
N LYS A 60 31.87 2.74 6.28
CA LYS A 60 31.89 3.04 7.72
C LYS A 60 32.61 4.36 8.01
N LEU A 61 33.76 4.59 7.37
CA LEU A 61 34.49 5.86 7.48
C LEU A 61 33.63 7.05 7.01
N LYS A 62 32.87 6.90 5.91
CA LYS A 62 31.91 7.93 5.45
C LYS A 62 30.77 8.21 6.43
N LYS A 63 30.41 7.23 7.26
CA LYS A 63 29.38 7.37 8.31
C LYS A 63 29.93 7.95 9.61
N GLY A 64 31.17 8.46 9.60
CA GLY A 64 31.79 9.13 10.75
C GLY A 64 32.44 8.17 11.74
N TYR A 65 32.61 6.89 11.41
CA TYR A 65 33.42 5.99 12.21
C TYR A 65 34.90 6.35 12.05
N ILE A 66 35.66 6.28 13.14
CA ILE A 66 37.07 6.62 13.20
C ILE A 66 37.91 5.40 13.55
N GLU A 67 39.07 5.26 12.94
CA GLU A 67 40.03 4.20 13.22
C GLU A 67 41.01 4.66 14.31
N GLY A 68 41.23 3.82 15.34
CA GLY A 68 42.03 4.19 16.50
C GLY A 68 43.50 4.48 16.17
N ASN A 69 43.98 5.68 16.57
CA ASN A 69 45.36 6.19 16.57
C ASN A 69 46.06 6.51 15.23
N LYS A 70 45.36 7.09 14.24
CA LYS A 70 46.02 7.86 13.18
C LYS A 70 45.31 9.19 12.88
N SER A 71 46.09 10.25 12.71
CA SER A 71 45.56 11.60 12.47
C SER A 71 44.98 11.75 11.05
N PRO A 72 44.03 12.67 10.82
CA PRO A 72 43.33 12.83 9.53
C PRO A 72 44.22 13.05 8.30
N LYS A 73 45.48 13.45 8.49
CA LYS A 73 46.46 13.67 7.41
C LYS A 73 47.10 12.39 6.88
N GLU A 74 47.16 11.31 7.66
CA GLU A 74 47.72 10.03 7.20
C GLU A 74 46.71 9.24 6.35
N VAL A 75 45.42 9.35 6.67
CA VAL A 75 44.32 8.71 5.93
C VAL A 75 44.20 9.25 4.50
N GLN A 76 44.48 10.54 4.28
CA GLN A 76 44.45 11.12 2.93
C GLN A 76 45.61 10.66 2.04
N GLN A 77 46.75 10.25 2.60
CA GLN A 77 47.89 9.75 1.82
C GLN A 77 47.72 8.30 1.37
N GLU A 78 47.06 7.45 2.17
CA GLU A 78 46.75 6.06 1.79
C GLU A 78 45.66 5.98 0.71
N VAL A 79 44.63 6.84 0.80
CA VAL A 79 43.57 6.93 -0.22
C VAL A 79 44.14 7.41 -1.57
N ASN A 80 45.10 8.34 -1.56
CA ASN A 80 45.75 8.82 -2.78
C ASN A 80 46.70 7.80 -3.42
N LYS A 81 47.33 6.90 -2.64
CA LYS A 81 48.16 5.81 -3.19
C LYS A 81 47.33 4.75 -3.95
N ILE A 82 46.09 4.53 -3.54
CA ILE A 82 45.19 3.54 -4.17
C ILE A 82 44.62 4.05 -5.50
N ILE A 83 44.54 5.37 -5.71
CA ILE A 83 43.99 5.97 -6.93
C ILE A 83 44.98 5.94 -8.12
N ILE A 84 46.29 5.83 -7.85
CA ILE A 84 47.36 5.96 -8.87
C ILE A 84 47.67 4.64 -9.63
N SER A 85 47.13 3.48 -9.22
CA SER A 85 47.51 2.17 -9.79
C SER A 85 46.53 1.59 -10.84
N LYS A 86 45.85 2.41 -11.63
CA LYS A 86 45.15 1.93 -12.84
C LYS A 86 46.01 2.17 -14.10
N PRO A 87 46.31 1.14 -14.92
CA PRO A 87 46.97 1.35 -16.20
C PRO A 87 46.00 1.98 -17.21
N GLU A 88 46.44 3.05 -17.85
CA GLU A 88 45.82 3.62 -19.05
C GLU A 88 46.00 2.68 -20.25
N GLU A 89 44.99 2.54 -21.10
CA GLU A 89 45.27 2.33 -22.53
C GLU A 89 44.30 3.07 -23.45
N LYS A 90 44.89 3.56 -24.54
CA LYS A 90 44.51 4.71 -25.35
C LYS A 90 43.40 4.41 -26.37
N THR A 91 42.57 5.42 -26.58
CA THR A 91 41.74 5.63 -27.77
C THR A 91 42.55 5.71 -29.08
N LYS A 92 42.05 5.09 -30.15
CA LYS A 92 42.23 5.55 -31.54
C LYS A 92 40.98 5.32 -32.39
N SER A 93 40.65 6.36 -33.16
CA SER A 93 39.59 6.50 -34.17
C SER A 93 40.07 6.01 -35.54
N SER A 94 39.20 5.40 -36.37
CA SER A 94 39.09 5.68 -37.82
C SER A 94 37.92 4.91 -38.48
N ARG A 95 37.40 5.48 -39.58
CA ARG A 95 36.29 5.03 -40.44
C ARG A 95 36.77 4.06 -41.55
N GLN A 96 35.79 3.33 -42.13
CA GLN A 96 35.57 2.93 -43.55
C GLN A 96 35.48 1.42 -43.90
N GLU A 97 34.28 1.08 -44.40
CA GLU A 97 33.88 0.33 -45.63
C GLU A 97 34.19 -1.16 -45.92
N THR A 98 33.11 -1.83 -46.36
CA THR A 98 32.97 -3.05 -47.23
C THR A 98 33.48 -4.39 -46.64
N ASP A 99 32.89 -5.58 -46.80
CA ASP A 99 32.07 -6.17 -47.86
C ASP A 99 31.31 -7.43 -47.36
N LYS A 100 30.39 -7.95 -48.17
CA LYS A 100 29.51 -9.14 -47.95
C LYS A 100 30.25 -10.49 -47.83
N ILE A 101 29.63 -11.51 -47.19
CA ILE A 101 29.45 -12.94 -47.63
C ILE A 101 28.72 -13.80 -46.54
N VAL A 102 27.42 -14.05 -46.75
CA VAL A 102 26.66 -15.31 -46.98
C VAL A 102 27.14 -16.72 -46.46
N ILE A 103 26.21 -17.40 -45.76
CA ILE A 103 25.85 -18.87 -45.63
C ILE A 103 26.60 -19.85 -44.69
N SER A 104 25.84 -20.47 -43.74
CA SER A 104 25.42 -21.90 -43.60
C SER A 104 25.17 -22.27 -42.12
N LYS A 105 23.95 -22.65 -41.70
CA LYS A 105 23.31 -23.99 -41.65
C LYS A 105 24.14 -25.10 -41.00
N SER A 106 23.64 -25.67 -39.89
CA SER A 106 23.47 -27.12 -39.73
C SER A 106 22.57 -27.49 -38.54
N GLU A 107 21.61 -28.36 -38.83
CA GLU A 107 20.75 -29.12 -37.93
C GLU A 107 21.42 -30.45 -37.53
N LYS A 108 20.93 -31.07 -36.43
CA LYS A 108 20.57 -32.51 -36.23
C LYS A 108 20.87 -32.95 -34.78
N ASN A 109 19.83 -33.24 -33.99
CA ASN A 109 19.13 -34.53 -33.81
C ASN A 109 19.91 -35.57 -32.99
N LEU A 110 19.37 -35.99 -31.83
CA LEU A 110 18.99 -37.38 -31.47
C LEU A 110 18.76 -37.57 -29.95
N LYS A 111 17.51 -37.91 -29.60
CA LYS A 111 17.07 -38.76 -28.47
C LYS A 111 17.39 -40.24 -28.80
N PRO A 112 17.02 -41.28 -28.00
CA PRO A 112 16.64 -41.39 -26.58
C PRO A 112 17.33 -42.58 -25.87
N THR A 113 17.08 -42.82 -24.57
CA THR A 113 16.81 -44.18 -24.00
C THR A 113 16.47 -44.11 -22.50
N GLU A 114 15.28 -44.59 -22.12
CA GLU A 114 15.03 -45.25 -20.83
C GLU A 114 15.25 -46.77 -21.01
N PRO A 115 15.29 -47.61 -19.94
CA PRO A 115 14.03 -48.14 -19.40
C PRO A 115 13.98 -48.38 -17.86
N HIS A 116 12.75 -48.26 -17.33
CA HIS A 116 12.07 -49.06 -16.30
C HIS A 116 12.83 -49.82 -15.18
N SER A 117 12.32 -49.70 -13.94
CA SER A 117 11.73 -50.85 -13.21
C SER A 117 11.04 -50.46 -11.88
N GLN A 118 9.90 -51.10 -11.63
CA GLN A 118 9.01 -51.04 -10.46
C GLN A 118 9.44 -52.03 -9.35
N LYS A 119 8.99 -51.80 -8.09
CA LYS A 119 8.45 -52.78 -7.09
C LYS A 119 8.30 -52.11 -5.69
N THR A 120 7.08 -51.96 -5.13
CA THR A 120 6.40 -52.79 -4.08
C THR A 120 7.19 -52.96 -2.77
N GLU A 121 6.68 -52.99 -1.53
CA GLU A 121 5.42 -52.70 -0.81
C GLU A 121 5.67 -53.06 0.69
N THR A 122 4.96 -52.43 1.64
CA THR A 122 4.58 -52.90 3.01
C THR A 122 5.53 -53.04 4.25
N LYS A 123 5.20 -52.20 5.26
CA LYS A 123 4.83 -52.44 6.69
C LYS A 123 5.71 -53.25 7.69
N LYS A 124 5.92 -52.64 8.88
CA LYS A 124 5.85 -53.19 10.28
C LYS A 124 6.07 -52.04 11.29
N GLU A 125 5.05 -51.48 11.94
CA GLU A 125 4.43 -51.80 13.26
C GLU A 125 5.31 -51.73 14.54
N ASN A 126 4.92 -50.74 15.38
CA ASN A 126 4.71 -50.71 16.85
C ASN A 126 5.84 -51.00 17.87
N LEU A 127 6.05 -50.05 18.82
CA LEU A 127 5.79 -50.22 20.27
C LEU A 127 6.16 -48.94 21.09
N LYS A 128 5.21 -48.32 21.82
CA LYS A 128 5.21 -48.16 23.30
C LYS A 128 4.21 -47.11 23.84
N GLN A 129 3.21 -47.68 24.52
CA GLN A 129 2.40 -47.25 25.67
C GLN A 129 2.99 -46.16 26.59
N ASN A 130 2.24 -45.09 26.89
CA ASN A 130 1.27 -44.87 28.01
C ASN A 130 1.89 -44.25 29.27
N SER A 131 1.41 -43.05 29.63
CA SER A 131 1.15 -42.65 31.02
C SER A 131 -0.07 -41.72 31.04
N LYS A 132 -1.00 -42.02 31.95
CA LYS A 132 -2.36 -41.47 32.04
C LYS A 132 -2.61 -41.12 33.51
N VAL A 133 -2.84 -39.85 33.84
CA VAL A 133 -3.65 -39.31 34.98
C VAL A 133 -3.91 -37.84 34.61
N GLN A 134 -5.08 -37.39 34.12
CA GLN A 134 -6.44 -37.32 34.68
C GLN A 134 -6.64 -36.11 35.61
N GLU A 135 -6.99 -34.95 35.04
CA GLU A 135 -7.82 -33.93 35.68
C GLU A 135 -9.01 -33.58 34.76
N ARG A 136 -10.15 -33.34 35.40
CA ARG A 136 -11.52 -33.43 34.88
C ARG A 136 -11.99 -32.12 34.25
N ASN A 137 -12.68 -32.27 33.11
CA ASN A 137 -13.89 -31.59 32.66
C ASN A 137 -14.11 -30.11 33.06
N LEU A 138 -13.91 -29.22 32.09
CA LEU A 138 -14.96 -28.30 31.63
C LEU A 138 -15.03 -28.40 30.10
N GLU A 139 -15.92 -29.28 29.61
CA GLU A 139 -16.47 -29.13 28.26
C GLU A 139 -17.48 -27.97 28.32
N THR A 140 -17.15 -26.86 27.67
CA THR A 140 -18.16 -25.93 27.16
C THR A 140 -18.14 -26.03 25.65
N SER A 141 -19.23 -26.59 25.13
CA SER A 141 -19.69 -26.55 23.74
C SER A 141 -19.52 -25.13 23.16
N PRO A 142 -19.17 -24.99 21.87
CA PRO A 142 -19.28 -23.69 21.20
C PRO A 142 -20.73 -23.24 21.28
N SER A 143 -20.95 -22.11 21.96
CA SER A 143 -22.26 -21.53 22.16
C SER A 143 -22.90 -21.13 20.83
N GLU A 144 -24.22 -21.34 20.75
CA GLU A 144 -25.12 -20.98 19.64
C GLU A 144 -25.10 -19.47 19.28
N ASN A 145 -24.40 -18.64 20.07
CA ASN A 145 -24.17 -17.22 19.76
C ASN A 145 -23.04 -16.96 18.74
N SER A 146 -22.21 -17.96 18.41
CA SER A 146 -21.12 -17.80 17.43
C SER A 146 -21.59 -17.93 15.97
N THR A 147 -22.79 -18.49 15.75
CA THR A 147 -23.31 -18.84 14.43
C THR A 147 -24.04 -17.66 13.76
N GLU A 148 -24.61 -16.72 14.52
CA GLU A 148 -25.28 -15.52 13.96
C GLU A 148 -24.30 -14.49 13.39
N LEU A 149 -23.08 -14.37 13.95
CA LEU A 149 -22.06 -13.44 13.45
C LEU A 149 -21.37 -13.90 12.16
N ASN A 150 -21.60 -15.15 11.75
CA ASN A 150 -20.97 -15.76 10.58
C ASN A 150 -21.86 -15.74 9.33
N LYS A 151 -23.06 -15.16 9.40
CA LYS A 151 -23.98 -15.10 8.27
C LYS A 151 -24.66 -13.74 8.21
N ILE A 152 -24.48 -13.05 7.10
CA ILE A 152 -25.12 -11.76 6.82
C ILE A 152 -25.99 -11.92 5.58
N SER A 153 -27.24 -11.49 5.68
CA SER A 153 -28.19 -11.47 4.57
C SER A 153 -28.51 -10.02 4.23
N LEU A 154 -28.31 -9.68 2.97
CA LEU A 154 -28.54 -8.34 2.45
C LEU A 154 -29.66 -8.37 1.42
N TYR A 155 -30.53 -7.37 1.44
CA TYR A 155 -31.72 -7.26 0.63
C TYR A 155 -31.66 -5.99 -0.19
N TYR A 156 -32.07 -6.06 -1.46
CA TYR A 156 -32.17 -4.92 -2.36
C TYR A 156 -33.55 -4.93 -3.00
N GLN A 157 -34.29 -3.83 -2.83
CA GLN A 157 -35.61 -3.65 -3.44
C GLN A 157 -35.67 -2.28 -4.11
N GLY A 158 -35.59 -2.26 -5.43
CA GLY A 158 -35.55 -1.04 -6.26
C GLY A 158 -35.47 -1.37 -7.75
N ASP A 159 -35.85 -0.43 -8.62
CA ASP A 159 -35.80 -0.58 -10.09
C ASP A 159 -36.50 -1.85 -10.63
N GLY A 160 -37.63 -2.23 -10.04
CA GLY A 160 -38.37 -3.47 -10.40
C GLY A 160 -37.66 -4.78 -10.04
N SER A 161 -36.52 -4.69 -9.33
CA SER A 161 -35.73 -5.81 -8.85
C SER A 161 -35.94 -6.01 -7.35
N ASP A 162 -36.15 -7.27 -6.96
CA ASP A 162 -36.16 -7.73 -5.57
C ASP A 162 -35.08 -8.79 -5.42
N LYS A 163 -33.96 -8.44 -4.81
CA LYS A 163 -32.73 -9.26 -4.77
C LYS A 163 -32.31 -9.51 -3.34
N VAL A 164 -31.71 -10.68 -3.13
CA VAL A 164 -31.06 -11.06 -1.89
C VAL A 164 -29.60 -11.41 -2.17
N TYR A 165 -28.74 -11.10 -1.21
CA TYR A 165 -27.32 -11.41 -1.22
C TYR A 165 -26.93 -11.93 0.16
N HIS A 166 -26.62 -13.21 0.27
CA HIS A 166 -26.11 -13.82 1.49
C HIS A 166 -24.59 -13.89 1.44
N VAL A 167 -23.95 -13.68 2.59
CA VAL A 167 -22.55 -14.00 2.83
C VAL A 167 -22.50 -14.87 4.08
N ASN A 168 -21.72 -15.94 4.05
CA ASN A 168 -21.52 -16.81 5.20
C ASN A 168 -20.08 -17.27 5.32
N ILE A 169 -19.61 -17.43 6.56
CA ILE A 169 -18.30 -17.98 6.90
C ILE A 169 -18.53 -19.40 7.42
N ASP A 170 -18.08 -20.39 6.65
CA ASP A 170 -18.21 -21.80 7.02
C ASP A 170 -16.82 -22.37 7.38
N PRO A 171 -16.71 -23.22 8.41
CA PRO A 171 -15.47 -23.91 8.71
C PRO A 171 -15.16 -24.97 7.64
N GLU A 172 -13.91 -25.03 7.16
CA GLU A 172 -13.44 -26.04 6.21
C GLU A 172 -12.00 -26.44 6.55
N GLY A 173 -11.80 -27.70 6.96
CA GLY A 173 -10.53 -28.19 7.48
C GLY A 173 -10.11 -27.44 8.76
N ASP A 174 -8.88 -26.94 8.78
CA ASP A 174 -8.32 -26.17 9.89
C ASP A 174 -8.57 -24.64 9.78
N GLY A 175 -9.41 -24.21 8.84
CA GLY A 175 -9.69 -22.79 8.56
C GLY A 175 -11.16 -22.51 8.22
N TYR A 176 -11.41 -21.35 7.61
CA TYR A 176 -12.74 -20.85 7.28
C TYR A 176 -12.82 -20.38 5.83
N VAL A 177 -13.96 -20.61 5.19
CA VAL A 177 -14.24 -20.20 3.81
C VAL A 177 -15.43 -19.24 3.77
N VAL A 178 -15.31 -18.18 2.99
CA VAL A 178 -16.37 -17.17 2.85
C VAL A 178 -17.19 -17.47 1.60
N HIS A 179 -18.40 -17.97 1.79
CA HIS A 179 -19.37 -18.20 0.74
C HIS A 179 -20.25 -16.98 0.52
N PHE A 180 -20.77 -16.85 -0.69
CA PHE A 180 -21.81 -15.90 -1.01
C PHE A 180 -22.87 -16.53 -1.91
N ALA A 181 -24.11 -16.06 -1.77
CA ALA A 181 -25.22 -16.45 -2.62
C ALA A 181 -26.02 -15.22 -3.03
N PHE A 182 -26.45 -15.13 -4.28
CA PHE A 182 -27.20 -13.97 -4.76
C PHE A 182 -28.24 -14.32 -5.81
N GLY A 183 -29.32 -13.55 -5.87
CA GLY A 183 -30.39 -13.79 -6.83
C GLY A 183 -31.64 -13.00 -6.50
N ARG A 184 -32.71 -13.23 -7.26
CA ARG A 184 -34.01 -12.64 -6.95
C ARG A 184 -34.56 -13.29 -5.68
N ARG A 185 -35.10 -12.50 -4.75
CA ARG A 185 -35.70 -13.01 -3.50
C ARG A 185 -36.84 -13.97 -3.82
N GLY A 186 -36.87 -15.14 -3.18
CA GLY A 186 -37.83 -16.23 -3.45
C GLY A 186 -37.53 -17.10 -4.68
N SER A 187 -36.37 -16.93 -5.33
CA SER A 187 -35.91 -17.78 -6.45
C SER A 187 -34.63 -18.55 -6.11
N SER A 188 -34.22 -19.49 -6.97
CA SER A 188 -32.92 -20.17 -6.83
C SER A 188 -31.77 -19.18 -6.91
N LEU A 189 -30.89 -19.19 -5.90
CA LEU A 189 -29.74 -18.28 -5.80
C LEU A 189 -28.51 -18.86 -6.50
N GLN A 190 -27.74 -17.99 -7.14
CA GLN A 190 -26.41 -18.31 -7.63
C GLN A 190 -25.43 -18.24 -6.46
N THR A 191 -24.67 -19.31 -6.25
CA THR A 191 -23.72 -19.44 -5.13
C THR A 191 -22.28 -19.41 -5.62
N GLY A 192 -21.38 -18.91 -4.79
CA GLY A 192 -19.94 -18.95 -5.02
C GLY A 192 -19.15 -18.89 -3.72
N SER A 193 -17.86 -19.14 -3.81
CA SER A 193 -16.92 -18.88 -2.72
C SER A 193 -16.03 -17.70 -3.06
N LYS A 194 -15.80 -16.80 -2.09
CA LYS A 194 -14.86 -15.69 -2.23
C LYS A 194 -13.42 -16.09 -1.87
N THR A 195 -13.25 -17.21 -1.18
CA THR A 195 -11.95 -17.78 -0.80
C THR A 195 -11.78 -19.16 -1.44
N SER A 196 -10.74 -19.34 -2.25
CA SER A 196 -10.45 -20.62 -2.91
C SER A 196 -9.77 -21.65 -1.98
N LYS A 197 -9.25 -21.21 -0.83
CA LYS A 197 -8.69 -22.04 0.25
C LYS A 197 -9.17 -21.52 1.61
N PRO A 198 -9.23 -22.37 2.65
CA PRO A 198 -9.56 -21.93 4.01
C PRO A 198 -8.56 -20.89 4.54
N VAL A 199 -9.07 -19.82 5.15
CA VAL A 199 -8.30 -18.74 5.76
C VAL A 199 -8.51 -18.70 7.28
N SER A 200 -7.73 -17.88 8.00
CA SER A 200 -8.00 -17.64 9.41
C SER A 200 -9.37 -16.99 9.61
N TYR A 201 -9.98 -17.20 10.78
CA TYR A 201 -11.28 -16.61 11.10
C TYR A 201 -11.26 -15.08 10.98
N GLU A 202 -10.20 -14.42 11.44
CA GLU A 202 -10.03 -12.97 11.33
C GLU A 202 -9.99 -12.48 9.87
N ALA A 203 -9.28 -13.22 9.01
CA ALA A 203 -9.23 -12.94 7.58
C ALA A 203 -10.59 -13.14 6.91
N ALA A 204 -11.31 -14.22 7.25
CA ALA A 204 -12.67 -14.48 6.77
C ALA A 204 -13.64 -13.35 7.17
N GLN A 205 -13.57 -12.87 8.41
CA GLN A 205 -14.35 -11.73 8.88
C GLN A 205 -14.02 -10.43 8.14
N LYS A 206 -12.75 -10.20 7.77
CA LYS A 206 -12.36 -9.03 6.98
C LYS A 206 -12.93 -9.11 5.55
N ILE A 207 -12.86 -10.28 4.92
CA ILE A 207 -13.40 -10.52 3.58
C ILE A 207 -14.92 -10.37 3.56
N MET A 208 -15.61 -10.94 4.55
CA MET A 208 -17.06 -10.78 4.72
C MET A 208 -17.44 -9.30 4.83
N ARG A 209 -16.76 -8.52 5.69
CA ARG A 209 -17.00 -7.08 5.83
C ARG A 209 -16.81 -6.32 4.52
N GLN A 210 -15.78 -6.64 3.74
CA GLN A 210 -15.55 -6.01 2.44
C GLN A 210 -16.68 -6.31 1.44
N LEU A 211 -17.15 -7.57 1.40
CA LEU A 211 -18.28 -7.95 0.55
C LEU A 211 -19.56 -7.22 0.95
N VAL A 212 -19.87 -7.18 2.25
CA VAL A 212 -21.05 -6.50 2.79
C VAL A 212 -21.00 -5.01 2.45
N ASN A 213 -19.89 -4.33 2.74
CA ASN A 213 -19.71 -2.92 2.43
C ASN A 213 -19.84 -2.62 0.93
N SER A 214 -19.30 -3.49 0.07
CA SER A 214 -19.43 -3.36 -1.39
C SER A 214 -20.89 -3.45 -1.86
N LYS A 215 -21.71 -4.29 -1.22
CA LYS A 215 -23.13 -4.45 -1.56
C LYS A 215 -23.98 -3.35 -0.96
N MET A 216 -23.69 -2.91 0.27
CA MET A 216 -24.35 -1.75 0.87
C MET A 216 -24.10 -0.47 0.06
N ALA A 217 -22.90 -0.26 -0.47
CA ALA A 217 -22.61 0.82 -1.41
C ALA A 217 -23.45 0.77 -2.71
N LYS A 218 -23.98 -0.42 -3.06
CA LYS A 218 -24.89 -0.66 -4.19
C LYS A 218 -26.37 -0.66 -3.78
N GLY A 219 -26.68 -0.32 -2.53
CA GLY A 219 -28.05 -0.15 -2.03
C GLY A 219 -28.67 -1.39 -1.37
N TYR A 220 -27.89 -2.41 -1.02
CA TYR A 220 -28.41 -3.54 -0.23
C TYR A 220 -28.45 -3.21 1.28
N THR A 221 -29.38 -3.80 2.04
CA THR A 221 -29.59 -3.56 3.49
C THR A 221 -29.76 -4.87 4.27
N GLU A 222 -29.47 -4.90 5.57
CA GLU A 222 -29.55 -6.13 6.40
C GLU A 222 -30.98 -6.49 6.87
N ILE A 223 -31.98 -5.64 6.61
CA ILE A 223 -33.34 -5.80 7.14
C ILE A 223 -34.23 -6.54 6.13
N GLU A 224 -34.74 -7.72 6.53
CA GLU A 224 -35.54 -8.63 5.70
C GLU A 224 -36.87 -8.03 5.23
N SER A 225 -37.43 -7.09 6.00
CA SER A 225 -38.69 -6.41 5.68
C SER A 225 -38.67 -5.69 4.34
N GLY A 226 -37.49 -5.43 3.75
CA GLY A 226 -37.38 -4.64 2.53
C GLY A 226 -38.15 -3.32 2.65
N THR A 227 -38.37 -2.82 3.89
CA THR A 227 -39.06 -1.56 4.09
C THR A 227 -38.21 -0.54 3.35
N PRO A 228 -38.76 0.06 2.28
CA PRO A 228 -38.02 1.01 1.50
C PRO A 228 -37.54 2.07 2.49
N TYR A 229 -36.25 2.39 2.47
CA TYR A 229 -35.97 3.81 2.43
C TYR A 229 -36.85 4.31 1.29
N LEU A 230 -37.86 5.11 1.64
CA LEU A 230 -38.90 5.68 0.77
C LEU A 230 -38.39 5.66 -0.66
N HIS A 231 -39.08 4.91 -1.52
CA HIS A 231 -38.74 4.79 -2.94
C HIS A 231 -38.52 6.18 -3.47
N SER A 232 -37.24 6.49 -3.54
CA SER A 232 -36.74 7.74 -3.97
C SER A 232 -36.19 7.40 -5.33
N THR A 233 -36.85 7.90 -6.37
CA THR A 233 -36.35 7.74 -7.74
C THR A 233 -34.88 8.17 -7.77
N LYS A 234 -34.13 7.83 -8.83
CA LYS A 234 -32.75 8.32 -8.95
C LYS A 234 -32.66 9.84 -8.72
N GLU A 235 -33.72 10.60 -8.99
CA GLU A 235 -33.85 12.02 -8.66
C GLU A 235 -33.89 12.32 -7.16
N GLU A 236 -34.64 11.56 -6.36
CA GLU A 236 -34.75 11.77 -4.92
C GLU A 236 -33.49 11.34 -4.14
N ARG A 237 -32.57 10.58 -4.74
CA ARG A 237 -31.23 10.31 -4.17
C ARG A 237 -30.20 11.39 -4.48
N ILE A 238 -30.52 12.34 -5.38
CA ILE A 238 -29.64 13.45 -5.69
C ILE A 238 -29.66 14.38 -4.49
N SER A 239 -28.52 14.51 -3.81
CA SER A 239 -28.44 15.37 -2.62
C SER A 239 -28.51 16.86 -2.96
N GLY A 240 -28.29 17.22 -4.23
CA GLY A 240 -28.05 18.60 -4.69
C GLY A 240 -26.65 19.11 -4.35
N VAL A 241 -25.82 18.28 -3.72
CA VAL A 241 -24.49 18.65 -3.22
C VAL A 241 -23.42 17.91 -4.01
N HIS A 242 -22.39 18.63 -4.43
CA HIS A 242 -21.34 18.10 -5.31
C HIS A 242 -19.95 18.34 -4.73
N CYS A 243 -19.11 17.29 -4.68
CA CYS A 243 -17.72 17.38 -4.23
C CYS A 243 -16.85 18.22 -5.19
N GLN A 244 -15.89 18.95 -4.62
CA GLN A 244 -14.81 19.61 -5.30
C GLN A 244 -13.73 18.57 -5.54
N LEU A 245 -13.30 18.46 -6.79
CA LEU A 245 -12.37 17.42 -7.23
C LEU A 245 -11.02 18.04 -7.59
N LEU A 246 -9.96 17.36 -7.17
CA LEU A 246 -8.59 17.90 -7.21
C LEU A 246 -7.83 17.39 -8.42
N ASN A 247 -7.09 18.30 -9.05
CA ASN A 247 -6.11 17.93 -10.07
C ASN A 247 -4.77 17.54 -9.43
N PRO A 248 -4.10 16.49 -9.95
CA PRO A 248 -2.76 16.14 -9.50
C PRO A 248 -1.75 17.18 -9.97
N ILE A 249 -0.68 17.37 -9.20
CA ILE A 249 0.56 18.04 -9.62
C ILE A 249 1.72 17.04 -9.63
N ASP A 250 2.81 17.41 -10.29
CA ASP A 250 4.07 16.67 -10.23
C ASP A 250 5.04 17.24 -9.19
N GLU A 251 6.24 16.64 -9.12
CA GLU A 251 7.27 17.00 -8.14
C GLU A 251 7.92 18.35 -8.45
N GLU A 252 7.94 18.78 -9.72
CA GLU A 252 8.54 20.05 -10.14
C GLU A 252 7.69 21.24 -9.68
N GLU A 253 6.37 21.07 -9.69
CA GLU A 253 5.43 22.07 -9.19
C GLU A 253 5.37 22.14 -7.66
N LEU A 254 5.79 21.09 -6.95
CA LEU A 254 5.56 20.93 -5.51
C LEU A 254 6.14 22.09 -4.67
N SER A 255 7.37 22.52 -4.97
CA SER A 255 8.04 23.61 -4.25
C SER A 255 7.24 24.91 -4.30
N SER A 256 6.60 25.20 -5.45
CA SER A 256 5.79 26.40 -5.64
C SER A 256 4.55 26.46 -4.74
N TYR A 257 4.05 25.33 -4.26
CA TYR A 257 2.92 25.27 -3.33
C TYR A 257 3.35 25.17 -1.87
N ILE A 258 4.46 24.48 -1.61
CA ILE A 258 5.07 24.43 -0.28
C ILE A 258 5.53 25.83 0.16
N GLU A 259 6.06 26.65 -0.75
CA GLU A 259 6.66 27.96 -0.43
C GLU A 259 5.70 29.14 -0.59
N ASN A 260 4.47 28.90 -1.04
CA ASN A 260 3.47 29.94 -1.27
C ASN A 260 2.44 30.01 -0.13
N ASP A 261 2.48 31.09 0.64
CA ASP A 261 1.61 31.30 1.81
C ASP A 261 0.12 31.50 1.45
N GLN A 262 -0.24 31.70 0.17
CA GLN A 262 -1.62 31.65 -0.29
C GLN A 262 -2.22 30.24 -0.15
N TYR A 263 -1.39 29.19 -0.13
CA TYR A 263 -1.84 27.82 -0.04
C TYR A 263 -1.57 27.23 1.35
N GLY A 264 -2.61 26.70 1.99
CA GLY A 264 -2.48 25.79 3.11
C GLY A 264 -2.33 24.34 2.63
N ALA A 265 -1.82 23.47 3.51
CA ALA A 265 -1.65 22.05 3.24
C ALA A 265 -2.36 21.16 4.28
N GLN A 266 -2.84 20.01 3.81
CA GLN A 266 -3.48 18.96 4.60
C GLN A 266 -2.98 17.58 4.14
N GLU A 267 -3.02 16.58 5.03
CA GLU A 267 -2.80 15.19 4.65
C GLU A 267 -3.81 14.75 3.57
N LYS A 268 -3.32 14.07 2.53
CA LYS A 268 -4.20 13.32 1.65
C LYS A 268 -4.51 11.98 2.30
N LEU A 269 -5.72 11.87 2.85
CA LEU A 269 -6.22 10.62 3.43
C LEU A 269 -6.66 9.64 2.34
N ASP A 270 -6.38 8.36 2.59
CA ASP A 270 -6.78 7.22 1.76
C ASP A 270 -7.99 6.53 2.41
N GLY A 271 -9.19 6.89 1.95
CA GLY A 271 -10.44 6.40 2.50
C GLY A 271 -11.59 6.51 1.50
N ASN A 272 -12.81 6.67 2.01
CA ASN A 272 -13.99 6.93 1.20
C ASN A 272 -14.47 8.36 1.38
N ARG A 273 -14.39 9.15 0.30
CA ARG A 273 -14.96 10.51 0.26
C ARG A 273 -16.44 10.48 0.61
N MET A 274 -16.79 11.16 1.69
CA MET A 274 -18.13 11.23 2.26
C MET A 274 -18.39 12.62 2.80
N MET A 275 -19.58 13.17 2.55
CA MET A 275 -20.09 14.29 3.31
C MET A 275 -21.11 13.80 4.32
N ILE A 276 -21.20 14.47 5.45
CA ILE A 276 -22.26 14.25 6.44
C ILE A 276 -23.12 15.51 6.45
N ARG A 277 -24.41 15.33 6.12
CA ARG A 277 -25.42 16.37 6.22
C ARG A 277 -26.31 16.07 7.42
N LYS A 278 -26.40 17.03 8.33
CA LYS A 278 -27.30 17.00 9.48
C LYS A 278 -28.26 18.19 9.41
N ILE A 279 -29.56 17.90 9.50
CA ILE A 279 -30.64 18.88 9.59
C ILE A 279 -31.60 18.42 10.69
N GLY A 280 -31.56 19.08 11.84
CA GLY A 280 -32.21 18.62 13.06
C GLY A 280 -31.75 17.19 13.42
N ASN A 281 -32.70 16.26 13.42
CA ASN A 281 -32.46 14.84 13.69
C ASN A 281 -32.28 14.00 12.42
N ASN A 282 -32.31 14.61 11.22
CA ASN A 282 -32.08 13.90 9.98
C ASN A 282 -30.59 13.95 9.62
N ILE A 283 -29.93 12.78 9.63
CA ILE A 283 -28.51 12.65 9.29
C ILE A 283 -28.37 11.75 8.07
N GLU A 284 -27.66 12.25 7.07
CA GLU A 284 -27.42 11.55 5.81
C GLU A 284 -25.95 11.61 5.42
N GLY A 285 -25.46 10.53 4.82
CA GLY A 285 -24.18 10.53 4.12
C GLY A 285 -24.38 10.92 2.66
N ILE A 286 -23.40 11.58 2.07
CA ILE A 286 -23.38 11.90 0.64
C ILE A 286 -22.05 11.42 0.08
N ASN A 287 -22.09 10.53 -0.91
CA ASN A 287 -20.86 10.03 -1.52
C ASN A 287 -20.26 11.02 -2.53
N ARG A 288 -19.07 10.69 -3.05
CA ARG A 288 -18.37 11.47 -4.08
C ARG A 288 -19.21 11.83 -5.32
N LYS A 289 -20.23 11.04 -5.66
CA LYS A 289 -21.12 11.27 -6.83
C LYS A 289 -22.29 12.20 -6.50
N GLY A 290 -22.39 12.72 -5.28
CA GLY A 290 -23.53 13.54 -4.84
C GLY A 290 -24.80 12.74 -4.58
N LEU A 291 -24.65 11.44 -4.28
CA LEU A 291 -25.79 10.57 -3.97
C LEU A 291 -25.88 10.36 -2.47
N ILE A 292 -27.12 10.42 -1.95
CA ILE A 292 -27.43 10.07 -0.57
C ILE A 292 -27.10 8.59 -0.34
N ILE A 293 -26.37 8.32 0.73
CA ILE A 293 -25.94 7.01 1.20
C ILE A 293 -26.21 6.88 2.70
N ALA A 294 -26.37 5.65 3.18
CA ALA A 294 -26.36 5.36 4.60
C ALA A 294 -24.94 5.60 5.17
N ILE A 295 -24.88 5.94 6.46
CA ILE A 295 -23.65 6.05 7.24
C ILE A 295 -23.68 5.02 8.37
N SER A 296 -22.54 4.71 8.98
CA SER A 296 -22.52 3.79 10.13
C SER A 296 -23.25 4.38 11.32
N GLN A 297 -23.79 3.51 12.18
CA GLN A 297 -24.55 3.93 13.36
C GLN A 297 -23.72 4.81 14.29
N ILE A 298 -22.42 4.52 14.42
CA ILE A 298 -21.47 5.31 15.24
C ILE A 298 -21.39 6.75 14.71
N LEU A 299 -21.23 6.93 13.40
CA LEU A 299 -21.17 8.25 12.78
C LEU A 299 -22.52 8.96 12.86
N HIS A 300 -23.63 8.23 12.74
CA HIS A 300 -24.98 8.77 12.86
C HIS A 300 -25.26 9.31 14.27
N ASP A 301 -25.04 8.48 15.30
CA ASP A 301 -25.32 8.84 16.68
C ASP A 301 -24.41 9.97 17.15
N HIS A 302 -23.13 9.91 16.79
CA HIS A 302 -22.23 11.00 17.10
C HIS A 302 -22.60 12.30 16.36
N SER A 303 -23.12 12.23 15.13
CA SER A 303 -23.64 13.41 14.43
C SER A 303 -24.84 14.02 15.16
N LEU A 304 -25.72 13.20 15.75
CA LEU A 304 -26.88 13.68 16.51
C LEU A 304 -26.50 14.48 17.76
N ASP A 305 -25.33 14.23 18.35
CA ASP A 305 -24.85 14.93 19.54
C ASP A 305 -24.52 16.41 19.28
N PHE A 306 -24.30 16.79 18.01
CA PHE A 306 -24.04 18.18 17.65
C PHE A 306 -25.33 19.01 17.70
N THR A 307 -25.24 20.18 18.35
CA THR A 307 -26.33 21.15 18.38
C THR A 307 -26.55 21.83 17.04
N GLU A 308 -25.49 22.03 16.28
CA GLU A 308 -25.46 22.71 15.00
C GLU A 308 -26.01 21.80 13.89
N ASP A 309 -26.65 22.43 12.90
CA ASP A 309 -26.92 21.79 11.61
C ASP A 309 -25.77 22.09 10.66
N PHE A 310 -25.39 21.12 9.83
CA PHE A 310 -24.22 21.29 8.97
C PHE A 310 -24.22 20.39 7.74
N ILE A 311 -23.36 20.75 6.79
CA ILE A 311 -22.89 19.84 5.74
C ILE A 311 -21.35 19.85 5.83
N LEU A 312 -20.78 18.79 6.40
CA LEU A 312 -19.33 18.61 6.49
C LEU A 312 -18.83 17.76 5.32
N ASP A 313 -17.72 18.16 4.72
CA ASP A 313 -17.06 17.40 3.66
C ASP A 313 -15.78 16.76 4.20
N GLY A 314 -15.64 15.44 4.04
CA GLY A 314 -14.61 14.66 4.72
C GLY A 314 -14.27 13.35 4.03
N GLU A 315 -13.45 12.57 4.72
CA GLU A 315 -13.07 11.22 4.33
C GLU A 315 -13.45 10.24 5.44
N ALA A 316 -14.14 9.14 5.11
CA ALA A 316 -14.45 8.08 6.07
C ALA A 316 -13.42 6.96 5.99
N ILE A 317 -12.84 6.57 7.13
CA ILE A 317 -11.92 5.45 7.26
C ILE A 317 -12.42 4.56 8.41
N GLY A 318 -13.10 3.46 8.06
CA GLY A 318 -13.84 2.67 9.03
C GLY A 318 -14.98 3.50 9.64
N ASP A 319 -15.06 3.54 10.96
CA ASP A 319 -16.05 4.31 11.72
C ASP A 319 -15.55 5.69 12.18
N VAL A 320 -14.44 6.16 11.60
CA VAL A 320 -13.89 7.49 11.88
C VAL A 320 -14.10 8.38 10.66
N PHE A 321 -14.66 9.56 10.89
CA PHE A 321 -14.87 10.58 9.88
C PHE A 321 -13.83 11.69 10.03
N TYR A 322 -13.18 12.03 8.92
CA TYR A 322 -12.12 13.03 8.86
C TYR A 322 -12.60 14.24 8.04
N PRO A 323 -13.31 15.19 8.65
CA PRO A 323 -13.76 16.39 7.96
C PRO A 323 -12.57 17.32 7.64
N PHE A 324 -12.58 17.90 6.43
CA PHE A 324 -11.56 18.84 5.95
C PHE A 324 -12.13 20.12 5.33
N ASP A 325 -13.45 20.24 5.19
CA ASP A 325 -14.16 21.44 4.72
C ASP A 325 -15.63 21.42 5.22
N ILE A 326 -16.34 22.53 5.04
CA ILE A 326 -17.74 22.70 5.44
C ILE A 326 -18.50 23.55 4.42
N PHE A 327 -19.74 23.18 4.10
CA PHE A 327 -20.54 23.86 3.07
C PHE A 327 -21.64 24.72 3.68
N SER A 328 -22.21 24.27 4.79
CA SER A 328 -23.27 24.99 5.47
C SER A 328 -23.17 24.82 6.97
N LYS A 329 -23.61 25.84 7.70
CA LYS A 329 -23.79 25.81 9.16
C LYS A 329 -25.12 26.49 9.51
N ASP A 330 -25.93 25.81 10.32
CA ASP A 330 -27.24 26.26 10.80
C ASP A 330 -28.14 26.78 9.66
N GLY A 331 -28.19 26.01 8.57
CA GLY A 331 -28.97 26.33 7.36
C GLY A 331 -28.36 27.39 6.43
N ASN A 332 -27.26 28.05 6.81
CA ASN A 332 -26.61 29.06 5.98
C ASN A 332 -25.58 28.40 5.05
N ASP A 333 -25.70 28.63 3.73
CA ASP A 333 -24.65 28.28 2.77
C ASP A 333 -23.44 29.20 2.95
N ILE A 334 -22.25 28.60 3.08
CA ILE A 334 -20.98 29.29 3.29
C ILE A 334 -19.94 28.92 2.23
N GLN A 335 -20.33 28.27 1.14
CA GLN A 335 -19.41 27.85 0.07
C GLN A 335 -18.74 29.05 -0.64
N HIS A 336 -19.38 30.22 -0.61
CA HIS A 336 -18.85 31.47 -1.15
C HIS A 336 -17.71 32.07 -0.32
N LEU A 337 -17.56 31.68 0.95
CA LEU A 337 -16.49 32.19 1.82
C LEU A 337 -15.12 31.64 1.41
N PRO A 338 -14.03 32.37 1.68
CA PRO A 338 -12.67 31.85 1.61
C PRO A 338 -12.48 30.54 2.38
N TYR A 339 -11.62 29.64 1.87
CA TYR A 339 -11.36 28.35 2.51
C TYR A 339 -10.90 28.49 3.97
N GLN A 340 -10.05 29.48 4.28
CA GLN A 340 -9.61 29.71 5.66
C GLN A 340 -10.77 30.01 6.63
N GLU A 341 -11.78 30.76 6.17
CA GLU A 341 -12.95 31.09 6.98
C GLU A 341 -13.83 29.85 7.18
N ARG A 342 -14.06 29.07 6.12
CA ARG A 342 -14.78 27.79 6.22
C ARG A 342 -14.07 26.83 7.17
N TYR A 343 -12.74 26.72 7.09
CA TYR A 343 -11.96 25.88 7.99
C TYR A 343 -12.04 26.36 9.46
N THR A 344 -12.05 27.67 9.70
CA THR A 344 -12.26 28.24 11.05
C THR A 344 -13.65 27.90 11.59
N ILE A 345 -14.68 27.96 10.74
CA ILE A 345 -16.04 27.56 11.09
C ILE A 345 -16.09 26.06 11.41
N LEU A 346 -15.42 25.23 10.61
CA LEU A 346 -15.31 23.78 10.86
C LEU A 346 -14.67 23.50 12.23
N GLU A 347 -13.54 24.12 12.54
CA GLU A 347 -12.89 24.01 13.86
C GLU A 347 -13.80 24.45 15.00
N SER A 348 -14.64 25.46 14.77
CA SER A 348 -15.60 25.95 15.77
C SER A 348 -16.77 25.00 16.06
N ILE A 349 -17.03 24.01 15.19
CA ILE A 349 -18.01 22.95 15.43
C ILE A 349 -17.32 21.79 16.15
N LEU A 350 -16.11 21.45 15.74
CA LEU A 350 -15.36 20.28 16.24
C LEU A 350 -14.44 20.64 17.43
N LYS A 351 -14.88 21.56 18.30
CA LYS A 351 -14.09 22.28 19.33
C LYS A 351 -13.23 21.44 20.28
N ALA A 352 -13.40 20.12 20.32
CA ALA A 352 -12.63 19.21 21.16
C ALA A 352 -12.08 18.04 20.33
N PRO A 353 -10.90 17.49 20.70
CA PRO A 353 -10.42 16.24 20.12
C PRO A 353 -11.47 15.15 20.28
N ASP A 354 -11.86 14.54 19.16
CA ASP A 354 -12.84 13.48 19.09
C ASP A 354 -12.23 12.24 18.43
N ASP A 355 -12.59 11.05 18.91
CA ASP A 355 -12.11 9.80 18.33
C ASP A 355 -12.89 9.38 17.07
N THR A 356 -14.09 9.90 16.91
CA THR A 356 -15.03 9.66 15.82
C THR A 356 -14.91 10.73 14.74
N PHE A 357 -14.90 12.02 15.10
CA PHE A 357 -14.76 13.14 14.15
C PHE A 357 -13.39 13.83 14.28
N ARG A 358 -12.46 13.47 13.40
CA ARG A 358 -11.07 13.96 13.45
C ARG A 358 -10.78 14.96 12.36
N ILE A 359 -10.81 16.26 12.69
CA ILE A 359 -10.51 17.31 11.71
C ILE A 359 -9.12 17.10 11.08
N VAL A 360 -9.05 17.23 9.76
CA VAL A 360 -7.78 17.13 9.04
C VAL A 360 -6.98 18.42 9.25
N LYS A 361 -5.89 18.32 10.02
CA LYS A 361 -5.02 19.45 10.37
C LYS A 361 -4.57 20.25 9.14
N LEU A 362 -4.87 21.54 9.14
CA LEU A 362 -4.36 22.53 8.19
C LEU A 362 -3.04 23.14 8.70
N VAL A 363 -2.03 23.21 7.83
CA VAL A 363 -0.80 23.99 8.05
C VAL A 363 -0.64 25.04 6.96
N THR A 364 -0.23 26.25 7.33
CA THR A 364 -0.20 27.39 6.39
C THR A 364 1.21 27.92 6.16
N SER A 365 2.09 27.87 7.16
CA SER A 365 3.45 28.38 7.01
C SER A 365 4.30 27.47 6.12
N THR A 366 5.22 28.04 5.33
CA THR A 366 6.19 27.29 4.52
C THR A 366 6.97 26.27 5.36
N LYS A 367 7.38 26.64 6.58
CA LYS A 367 8.11 25.74 7.50
C LYS A 367 7.25 24.53 7.88
N ASP A 368 6.01 24.76 8.27
CA ASP A 368 5.12 23.68 8.73
C ASP A 368 4.65 22.80 7.57
N LYS A 369 4.50 23.36 6.36
CA LYS A 369 4.25 22.60 5.13
C LYS A 369 5.40 21.66 4.80
N LYS A 370 6.65 22.13 4.90
CA LYS A 370 7.85 21.27 4.71
C LYS A 370 7.90 20.15 5.74
N LEU A 371 7.69 20.46 7.02
CA LEU A 371 7.66 19.46 8.10
C LEU A 371 6.55 18.41 7.89
N MET A 372 5.33 18.86 7.56
CA MET A 372 4.21 17.95 7.26
C MET A 372 4.55 17.05 6.07
N PHE A 373 5.12 17.60 4.99
CA PHE A 373 5.50 16.81 3.82
C PHE A 373 6.48 15.68 4.17
N GLU A 374 7.57 16.00 4.89
CA GLU A 374 8.58 15.02 5.33
C GLU A 374 7.99 13.96 6.28
N GLU A 375 7.12 14.39 7.21
CA GLU A 375 6.43 13.50 8.14
C GLU A 375 5.52 12.51 7.40
N LEU A 376 4.70 13.00 6.48
CA LEU A 376 3.77 12.18 5.71
C LEU A 376 4.52 11.19 4.80
N GLN A 377 5.65 11.59 4.20
CA GLN A 377 6.51 10.68 3.43
C GLN A 377 7.12 9.59 4.32
N THR A 378 7.67 9.96 5.48
CA THR A 378 8.28 9.03 6.44
C THR A 378 7.26 8.01 6.93
N LYS A 379 6.01 8.45 7.17
CA LYS A 379 4.87 7.61 7.55
C LYS A 379 4.22 6.90 6.36
N GLN A 380 4.74 7.07 5.15
CA GLN A 380 4.24 6.44 3.91
C GLN A 380 2.75 6.68 3.65
N LYS A 381 2.26 7.89 3.97
CA LYS A 381 0.88 8.33 3.70
C LYS A 381 0.64 8.50 2.20
N GLU A 382 -0.63 8.60 1.78
CA GLU A 382 -0.97 8.67 0.36
C GLU A 382 -0.40 9.92 -0.33
N GLY A 383 -0.38 11.05 0.38
CA GLY A 383 0.15 12.29 -0.14
C GLY A 383 -0.24 13.51 0.66
N ILE A 384 -0.19 14.66 -0.01
CA ILE A 384 -0.54 15.97 0.54
C ILE A 384 -1.50 16.70 -0.41
N VAL A 385 -2.40 17.48 0.16
CA VAL A 385 -3.36 18.34 -0.56
C VAL A 385 -2.99 19.78 -0.27
N PHE A 386 -2.91 20.63 -1.30
CA PHE A 386 -2.78 22.07 -1.14
C PHE A 386 -4.09 22.76 -1.52
N LYS A 387 -4.50 23.72 -0.71
CA LYS A 387 -5.75 24.48 -0.88
C LYS A 387 -5.47 25.98 -0.82
N ASP A 388 -5.94 26.72 -1.81
CA ASP A 388 -5.92 28.17 -1.83
C ASP A 388 -6.81 28.70 -0.69
N LEU A 389 -6.19 29.35 0.29
CA LEU A 389 -6.83 29.83 1.52
C LEU A 389 -7.91 30.88 1.24
N ASN A 390 -7.79 31.61 0.13
CA ASN A 390 -8.67 32.71 -0.24
C ASN A 390 -9.79 32.28 -1.20
N ALA A 391 -9.77 31.03 -1.67
CA ALA A 391 -10.69 30.59 -2.70
C ALA A 391 -12.05 30.15 -2.13
N PRO A 392 -13.16 30.50 -2.80
CA PRO A 392 -14.45 29.89 -2.54
C PRO A 392 -14.43 28.41 -2.94
N TYR A 393 -15.38 27.66 -2.39
CA TYR A 393 -15.62 26.29 -2.78
C TYR A 393 -16.17 26.24 -4.21
N LYS A 394 -15.67 25.30 -5.03
CA LYS A 394 -16.14 25.10 -6.41
C LYS A 394 -16.35 23.61 -6.68
N ALA A 395 -17.60 23.22 -6.82
CA ALA A 395 -17.99 21.85 -7.13
C ALA A 395 -17.39 21.36 -8.46
N GLY A 396 -17.12 20.06 -8.52
CA GLY A 396 -16.60 19.38 -9.71
C GLY A 396 -15.08 19.48 -9.86
N ARG A 397 -14.57 18.95 -10.97
CA ARG A 397 -13.14 18.99 -11.31
C ARG A 397 -12.87 20.19 -12.21
N PRO A 398 -11.95 21.10 -11.84
CA PRO A 398 -11.51 22.17 -12.73
C PRO A 398 -10.85 21.61 -13.99
N ALA A 399 -11.03 22.29 -15.13
CA ALA A 399 -10.47 21.86 -16.42
C ALA A 399 -8.93 21.79 -16.42
N SER A 400 -8.27 22.69 -15.69
CA SER A 400 -6.84 22.68 -15.44
C SER A 400 -6.55 23.31 -14.07
N ARG A 401 -5.57 22.77 -13.35
CA ARG A 401 -5.21 23.17 -11.97
C ARG A 401 -6.46 23.31 -11.09
N GLY A 402 -6.62 24.41 -10.36
CA GLY A 402 -7.75 24.67 -9.49
C GLY A 402 -7.33 25.33 -8.18
N SER A 403 -8.32 25.70 -7.37
CA SER A 403 -8.07 26.19 -6.00
C SER A 403 -7.66 25.09 -5.03
N GLN A 404 -7.73 23.82 -5.45
CA GLN A 404 -7.23 22.68 -4.68
C GLN A 404 -6.51 21.71 -5.60
N ILE A 405 -5.36 21.26 -5.16
CA ILE A 405 -4.50 20.33 -5.89
C ILE A 405 -3.98 19.25 -4.94
N LYS A 406 -3.51 18.14 -5.51
CA LYS A 406 -2.95 17.03 -4.74
C LYS A 406 -1.60 16.61 -5.29
N PHE A 407 -0.69 16.29 -4.39
CA PHE A 407 0.53 15.56 -4.71
C PHE A 407 0.48 14.23 -3.98
N LYS A 408 0.38 13.14 -4.74
CA LYS A 408 0.48 11.80 -4.17
C LYS A 408 1.94 11.41 -4.09
N PHE A 409 2.33 10.75 -3.00
CA PHE A 409 3.68 10.22 -2.89
C PHE A 409 3.84 8.97 -3.71
N TYR A 410 2.78 8.23 -3.99
CA TYR A 410 2.84 7.06 -4.86
C TYR A 410 1.54 6.92 -5.67
N GLU A 411 1.65 6.22 -6.79
CA GLU A 411 0.53 5.61 -7.48
C GLU A 411 0.56 4.09 -7.22
N THR A 412 -0.51 3.39 -7.60
CA THR A 412 -0.52 1.92 -7.60
C THR A 412 -0.71 1.40 -9.00
N ALA A 413 -0.20 0.20 -9.25
CA ALA A 413 -0.42 -0.55 -10.47
C ALA A 413 -0.65 -2.02 -10.14
N THR A 414 -1.60 -2.61 -10.83
CA THR A 414 -1.82 -4.04 -10.90
C THR A 414 -0.91 -4.61 -12.00
N VAL A 415 0.08 -5.41 -11.64
CA VAL A 415 1.11 -5.94 -12.57
C VAL A 415 1.13 -7.47 -12.54
N SER A 416 1.59 -8.09 -13.62
CA SER A 416 1.79 -9.54 -13.70
C SER A 416 3.23 -9.88 -13.33
N VAL A 417 3.42 -10.96 -12.57
CA VAL A 417 4.75 -11.51 -12.26
C VAL A 417 5.33 -12.20 -13.51
N GLU A 418 6.45 -11.68 -14.00
CA GLU A 418 7.17 -12.24 -15.15
C GLU A 418 8.12 -13.37 -14.74
N THR A 419 8.88 -13.18 -13.66
CA THR A 419 9.88 -14.15 -13.20
C THR A 419 10.11 -13.98 -11.70
N VAL A 420 10.25 -15.10 -11.00
CA VAL A 420 10.69 -15.15 -9.60
C VAL A 420 12.21 -15.16 -9.54
N ASN A 421 12.83 -14.13 -8.95
CA ASN A 421 14.29 -14.01 -8.92
C ASN A 421 14.92 -14.85 -7.79
N LEU A 422 16.25 -15.03 -7.86
CA LEU A 422 17.03 -15.74 -6.83
C LEU A 422 16.99 -15.04 -5.45
N LYS A 423 16.97 -13.69 -5.45
CA LYS A 423 16.70 -12.88 -4.24
C LYS A 423 15.18 -12.76 -4.06
N ARG A 424 14.70 -12.40 -2.86
CA ARG A 424 13.26 -12.19 -2.57
C ARG A 424 12.71 -10.97 -3.32
N SER A 425 12.58 -11.08 -4.63
CA SER A 425 12.08 -10.07 -5.55
C SER A 425 11.53 -10.73 -6.81
N VAL A 426 10.59 -10.08 -7.48
CA VAL A 426 10.03 -10.55 -8.75
C VAL A 426 10.21 -9.51 -9.84
N SER A 427 10.41 -9.97 -11.08
CA SER A 427 10.30 -9.16 -12.29
C SER A 427 8.82 -8.97 -12.60
N MET A 428 8.46 -7.76 -13.01
CA MET A 428 7.07 -7.36 -13.26
C MET A 428 6.88 -6.97 -14.71
N ARG A 429 5.69 -7.23 -15.26
CA ARG A 429 5.32 -6.85 -16.63
C ARG A 429 3.88 -6.32 -16.71
N LEU A 430 3.63 -5.49 -17.72
CA LEU A 430 2.32 -4.93 -18.08
C LEU A 430 2.07 -5.10 -19.58
N TYR A 431 0.82 -5.17 -20.00
CA TYR A 431 0.40 -5.35 -21.38
C TYR A 431 0.13 -3.99 -22.05
N ASP A 432 0.74 -3.72 -23.21
CA ASP A 432 0.57 -2.44 -23.92
C ASP A 432 -0.57 -2.45 -24.96
N GLY A 433 -1.23 -3.59 -25.13
CA GLY A 433 -2.25 -3.84 -26.15
C GLY A 433 -1.77 -4.76 -27.27
N ASN A 434 -0.45 -4.92 -27.44
CA ASN A 434 0.17 -5.84 -28.38
C ASN A 434 1.04 -6.87 -27.65
N ASP A 435 1.98 -6.39 -26.83
CA ASP A 435 3.02 -7.20 -26.19
C ASP A 435 3.12 -6.94 -24.68
N TRP A 436 3.78 -7.87 -23.98
CA TRP A 436 4.15 -7.71 -22.58
C TRP A 436 5.43 -6.87 -22.46
N VAL A 437 5.34 -5.78 -21.70
CA VAL A 437 6.42 -4.84 -21.44
C VAL A 437 6.92 -5.02 -20.01
N SER A 438 8.20 -5.32 -19.85
CA SER A 438 8.83 -5.41 -18.53
C SER A 438 8.89 -4.03 -17.86
N VAL A 439 8.50 -3.96 -16.59
CA VAL A 439 8.43 -2.74 -15.79
C VAL A 439 9.32 -2.79 -14.54
N GLY A 440 10.37 -3.61 -14.61
CA GLY A 440 11.41 -3.71 -13.59
C GLY A 440 11.10 -4.73 -12.50
N ASN A 441 11.74 -4.57 -11.35
CA ASN A 441 11.67 -5.54 -10.25
C ASN A 441 11.07 -4.91 -8.99
N VAL A 442 10.38 -5.72 -8.19
CA VAL A 442 9.93 -5.33 -6.84
C VAL A 442 10.42 -6.34 -5.80
N THR A 443 10.90 -5.84 -4.66
CA THR A 443 11.30 -6.66 -3.51
C THR A 443 10.07 -7.17 -2.76
N ILE A 444 10.05 -8.46 -2.43
CA ILE A 444 8.99 -9.10 -1.64
C ILE A 444 9.41 -9.10 -0.17
N PRO A 445 8.70 -8.36 0.71
CA PRO A 445 9.03 -8.32 2.13
C PRO A 445 8.90 -9.71 2.78
N ILE A 446 9.64 -9.94 3.86
CA ILE A 446 9.75 -11.25 4.51
C ILE A 446 8.40 -11.74 5.06
N ASN A 447 7.52 -10.83 5.46
CA ASN A 447 6.18 -11.11 5.97
C ASN A 447 5.16 -11.47 4.88
N PHE A 448 5.56 -11.51 3.61
CA PHE A 448 4.74 -11.99 2.51
C PHE A 448 5.29 -13.29 1.94
N GLU A 449 4.38 -14.17 1.50
CA GLU A 449 4.73 -15.32 0.67
C GLU A 449 5.27 -14.85 -0.69
N MET A 450 6.15 -15.67 -1.28
CA MET A 450 6.71 -15.37 -2.59
C MET A 450 5.64 -15.65 -3.65
N PRO A 451 5.24 -14.67 -4.47
CA PRO A 451 4.27 -14.91 -5.54
C PRO A 451 4.89 -15.78 -6.64
N GLU A 452 4.05 -16.51 -7.36
CA GLU A 452 4.42 -17.39 -8.46
C GLU A 452 4.45 -16.63 -9.80
N GLU A 453 5.06 -17.24 -10.83
CA GLU A 453 4.99 -16.68 -12.18
C GLU A 453 3.54 -16.59 -12.66
N LYS A 454 3.22 -15.46 -13.30
CA LYS A 454 1.86 -15.06 -13.74
C LYS A 454 0.89 -14.66 -12.64
N ASP A 455 1.28 -14.71 -11.36
CA ASP A 455 0.46 -14.09 -10.32
C ASP A 455 0.25 -12.61 -10.62
N ILE A 456 -0.95 -12.12 -10.35
CA ILE A 456 -1.30 -10.71 -10.45
C ILE A 456 -1.07 -10.08 -9.10
N ILE A 457 -0.26 -9.02 -9.04
CA ILE A 457 0.15 -8.37 -7.80
C ILE A 457 -0.13 -6.88 -7.86
N GLU A 458 -0.45 -6.29 -6.71
CA GLU A 458 -0.54 -4.85 -6.58
C GLU A 458 0.81 -4.30 -6.10
N VAL A 459 1.30 -3.27 -6.79
CA VAL A 459 2.50 -2.54 -6.38
C VAL A 459 2.19 -1.05 -6.29
N ARG A 460 2.74 -0.39 -5.27
CA ARG A 460 2.83 1.08 -5.30
C ARG A 460 4.15 1.50 -5.91
N TYR A 461 4.19 2.62 -6.60
CA TYR A 461 5.39 3.19 -7.22
C TYR A 461 5.29 4.72 -7.27
N LEU A 462 6.41 5.43 -7.42
CA LEU A 462 6.39 6.90 -7.44
C LEU A 462 5.99 7.43 -8.83
N TYR A 463 6.68 6.95 -9.88
CA TYR A 463 6.41 7.25 -11.28
C TYR A 463 7.04 6.16 -12.17
N ALA A 464 6.68 6.12 -13.45
CA ALA A 464 7.23 5.20 -14.45
C ALA A 464 8.15 5.93 -15.44
N TYR A 465 9.21 5.26 -15.91
CA TYR A 465 10.05 5.77 -17.00
C TYR A 465 9.50 5.34 -18.37
N ARG A 466 9.48 6.28 -19.33
CA ARG A 466 9.21 5.97 -20.74
C ARG A 466 10.37 5.10 -21.25
N GLY A 467 10.08 3.85 -21.61
CA GLY A 467 11.10 2.86 -21.96
C GLY A 467 11.32 1.74 -20.93
N GLY A 468 10.55 1.71 -19.84
CA GLY A 468 10.38 0.52 -19.00
C GLY A 468 11.09 0.59 -17.65
N SER A 469 10.35 0.99 -16.61
CA SER A 469 10.54 0.58 -15.21
C SER A 469 9.67 1.44 -14.28
N LEU A 470 9.18 0.84 -13.20
CA LEU A 470 8.60 1.56 -12.07
C LEU A 470 9.72 2.09 -11.16
N TYR A 471 9.63 3.35 -10.76
CA TYR A 471 10.56 3.96 -9.82
C TYR A 471 10.12 3.69 -8.37
N GLN A 472 11.03 3.11 -7.59
CA GLN A 472 10.83 2.69 -6.19
C GLN A 472 9.54 1.88 -5.95
N PRO A 473 9.33 0.76 -6.66
CA PRO A 473 8.15 -0.05 -6.44
C PRO A 473 8.18 -0.69 -5.04
N THR A 474 7.02 -0.73 -4.38
CA THR A 474 6.79 -1.46 -3.13
C THR A 474 5.64 -2.44 -3.33
N TYR A 475 5.86 -3.70 -2.96
CA TYR A 475 4.87 -4.76 -3.03
C TYR A 475 3.73 -4.54 -2.02
N LEU A 476 2.47 -4.65 -2.46
CA LEU A 476 1.28 -4.54 -1.61
C LEU A 476 0.56 -5.88 -1.40
N GLY A 477 0.76 -6.86 -2.28
CA GLY A 477 0.15 -8.19 -2.15
C GLY A 477 -0.29 -8.78 -3.48
N VAL A 478 -0.69 -10.06 -3.46
CA VAL A 478 -1.33 -10.74 -4.59
C VAL A 478 -2.79 -10.27 -4.71
N ARG A 479 -3.24 -10.00 -5.94
CA ARG A 479 -4.61 -9.65 -6.30
C ARG A 479 -5.32 -10.88 -6.88
N THR A 480 -5.93 -11.70 -6.02
CA THR A 480 -6.71 -12.88 -6.45
C THR A 480 -8.05 -12.51 -7.10
N ASP A 481 -8.43 -11.25 -7.04
CA ASP A 481 -9.62 -10.66 -7.65
C ASP A 481 -9.35 -10.00 -9.02
N ALA A 482 -8.11 -10.00 -9.50
CA ALA A 482 -7.69 -9.41 -10.76
C ALA A 482 -7.11 -10.48 -11.70
N ASP A 483 -7.09 -10.18 -13.00
CA ASP A 483 -6.51 -11.03 -14.03
C ASP A 483 -5.55 -10.26 -14.96
N GLU A 484 -5.00 -10.93 -15.96
CA GLU A 484 -4.03 -10.32 -16.90
C GLU A 484 -4.61 -9.10 -17.66
N ASN A 485 -5.94 -8.99 -17.80
CA ASN A 485 -6.57 -7.82 -18.43
C ASN A 485 -6.49 -6.57 -17.56
N ASP A 486 -6.31 -6.71 -16.24
CA ASP A 486 -6.09 -5.59 -15.32
C ASP A 486 -4.65 -5.06 -15.37
N CYS A 487 -3.75 -5.77 -16.05
CA CYS A 487 -2.35 -5.41 -16.21
C CYS A 487 -2.10 -4.48 -17.42
N ASP A 488 -2.96 -3.49 -17.67
CA ASP A 488 -2.80 -2.56 -18.81
C ASP A 488 -1.72 -1.49 -18.52
N LEU A 489 -0.74 -1.33 -19.41
CA LEU A 489 0.33 -0.33 -19.32
C LEU A 489 -0.18 1.11 -19.22
N LYS A 490 -1.38 1.41 -19.73
CA LYS A 490 -2.02 2.73 -19.67
C LYS A 490 -2.34 3.18 -18.24
N GLN A 491 -2.32 2.27 -17.27
CA GLN A 491 -2.48 2.61 -15.86
C GLN A 491 -1.27 3.38 -15.29
N LEU A 492 -0.12 3.33 -15.96
CA LEU A 492 1.10 3.94 -15.45
C LEU A 492 1.10 5.46 -15.55
N LYS A 493 1.48 6.09 -14.43
CA LYS A 493 1.84 7.50 -14.38
C LYS A 493 3.32 7.67 -14.69
N TYR A 494 3.62 8.25 -15.83
CA TYR A 494 5.00 8.48 -16.26
C TYR A 494 5.60 9.73 -15.61
N LYS A 495 6.92 9.72 -15.43
CA LYS A 495 7.67 10.90 -15.01
C LYS A 495 7.47 12.04 -16.02
N SER A 496 7.17 13.25 -15.53
CA SER A 496 7.20 14.48 -16.35
C SER A 496 8.60 14.65 -16.97
N ALA A 497 8.65 15.14 -18.21
CA ALA A 497 9.85 15.16 -19.04
C ALA A 497 10.78 16.33 -18.72
#